data_AF-A0A814L6L9-F1
#
_entry.id   AF-A0A814L6L9-F1
#
_cell.length_a   1.000
_cell.length_b   1.000
_cell.length_c   1.000
_cell.angle_alpha   90.00
_cell.angle_beta   90.00
_cell.angle_gamma   90.00
#
_symmetry.space_group_name_H-M   'P 1'
#
loop_
_entity.id
_entity.type
_entity.pdbx_description
1 polymer ?
#
loop_
_entity_poly.entity_id
_entity_poly.type
_entity_poly.pdbx_seq_one_letter_code
_entity_poly.pdbx_strand_id
1 'polypeptide(L)'
;MVSLDRVSDLASITTEQELKNDEELLKPLNRNIEEYAYWEQQIDAVLSLLCRNGIMNAHILRKGIESIDKTIYNKLSYYERWAISIAKHCLESGVLAQEDLNKKYGPPLHSTDEQLFHVGDKVRVHHENYATRWIKPHLRTPGYLYGKVGIIEKCCGSYPNPEYFAYDNTSSTTHQQPLYGVRFNQKYIWNNYEGNVDDTIDVEVYQHWLMPAFQLDSSTDEEKNEDYHEDDFDHQHQNHNHDHIHEARAIVEQTAINREGAPLPAQHLAESLISALFDKNIINYEELRKQIETNQTTGTELRGANIVVEAWLNPQFKEHLLKDATNTIVEFLKLDKLSNDMIVVENTDKIHNLIVCTLCSCYPRQLLGNPPGWYKSRSYRVRAPRNPRSILKEFGTILPDHMKIQVHDSTADLRYLVIPRRPVMTQNWSREQLLSIVTRDSMIGVCDITV
;
A
#
# COMPACT_ATOMS: atom_id res chain seq x y z
N MET A 1 -19.94 -36.69 -29.36
CA MET A 1 -18.54 -37.18 -29.43
C MET A 1 -17.72 -36.09 -30.09
N VAL A 2 -17.03 -35.26 -29.29
CA VAL A 2 -16.02 -34.29 -29.74
C VAL A 2 -14.74 -34.67 -29.00
N SER A 3 -13.66 -34.82 -29.76
CA SER A 3 -12.43 -35.54 -29.42
C SER A 3 -11.65 -34.91 -28.27
N LEU A 4 -11.14 -35.77 -27.39
CA LEU A 4 -10.09 -35.51 -26.40
C LEU A 4 -8.75 -35.37 -27.13
N ASP A 5 -8.36 -34.16 -27.55
CA ASP A 5 -6.99 -33.87 -28.01
C ASP A 5 -6.69 -32.36 -27.94
N ARG A 6 -6.65 -31.79 -26.73
CA ARG A 6 -6.02 -30.47 -26.43
C ARG A 6 -5.54 -30.36 -24.97
N VAL A 7 -5.05 -31.46 -24.37
CA VAL A 7 -4.51 -31.44 -22.99
C VAL A 7 -2.97 -31.40 -22.97
N SER A 8 -2.29 -31.57 -24.11
CA SER A 8 -0.82 -31.58 -24.18
C SER A 8 -0.16 -30.20 -24.31
N ASP A 9 -0.87 -29.15 -24.72
CA ASP A 9 -0.26 -27.82 -24.98
C ASP A 9 -0.41 -26.82 -23.81
N LEU A 10 -1.10 -27.21 -22.73
CA LEU A 10 -1.21 -26.41 -21.49
C LEU A 10 -0.17 -26.79 -20.42
N ALA A 11 0.60 -27.87 -20.65
CA ALA A 11 1.61 -28.37 -19.70
C ALA A 11 3.00 -27.75 -19.92
N SER A 12 3.24 -27.07 -21.03
CA SER A 12 4.54 -26.51 -21.41
C SER A 12 4.66 -24.99 -21.20
N ILE A 13 3.55 -24.28 -21.03
CA ILE A 13 3.55 -22.82 -20.73
C ILE A 13 3.55 -22.55 -19.21
N THR A 14 3.21 -23.56 -18.39
CA THR A 14 3.09 -23.45 -16.93
C THR A 14 4.43 -23.56 -16.18
N THR A 15 5.48 -24.11 -16.79
CA THR A 15 6.73 -24.44 -16.07
C THR A 15 7.67 -23.26 -15.87
N GLU A 16 7.89 -22.37 -16.85
CA GLU A 16 8.84 -21.25 -16.69
C GLU A 16 8.39 -20.19 -15.67
N GLN A 17 7.08 -19.96 -15.57
CA GLN A 17 6.51 -18.95 -14.67
C GLN A 17 6.34 -19.47 -13.24
N GLU A 18 6.17 -20.79 -13.07
CA GLU A 18 6.27 -21.44 -11.76
C GLU A 18 7.73 -21.48 -11.27
N LEU A 19 8.70 -21.80 -12.14
CA LEU A 19 10.13 -21.80 -11.83
C LEU A 19 10.66 -20.40 -11.40
N LYS A 20 10.28 -19.32 -12.10
CA LYS A 20 10.62 -17.94 -11.70
C LYS A 20 9.99 -17.52 -10.37
N ASN A 21 8.76 -17.95 -10.10
CA ASN A 21 8.09 -17.68 -8.82
C ASN A 21 8.72 -18.45 -7.66
N ASP A 22 9.27 -19.64 -7.91
CA ASP A 22 9.98 -20.43 -6.91
C ASP A 22 11.38 -19.88 -6.63
N GLU A 23 12.11 -19.38 -7.63
CA GLU A 23 13.40 -18.69 -7.41
C GLU A 23 13.27 -17.45 -6.52
N GLU A 24 12.20 -16.67 -6.68
CA GLU A 24 11.95 -15.48 -5.85
C GLU A 24 11.56 -15.85 -4.40
N LEU A 25 10.82 -16.95 -4.22
CA LEU A 25 10.52 -17.48 -2.89
C LEU A 25 11.78 -17.97 -2.16
N LEU A 26 12.74 -18.54 -2.90
CA LEU A 26 13.98 -19.09 -2.36
C LEU A 26 15.04 -18.02 -1.97
N LYS A 27 14.82 -16.75 -2.33
CA LYS A 27 15.69 -15.66 -1.86
C LYS A 27 15.63 -15.54 -0.33
N PRO A 28 16.75 -15.17 0.33
CA PRO A 28 16.78 -14.90 1.75
C PRO A 28 15.72 -13.87 2.15
N LEU A 29 15.05 -14.08 3.29
CA LEU A 29 14.09 -13.11 3.79
C LEU A 29 14.74 -11.75 4.05
N ASN A 30 14.15 -10.68 3.52
CA ASN A 30 14.51 -9.32 3.91
C ASN A 30 14.06 -9.10 5.36
N ARG A 31 15.02 -8.91 6.27
CA ARG A 31 14.80 -8.73 7.71
C ARG A 31 14.85 -7.28 8.16
N ASN A 32 15.13 -6.35 7.25
CA ASN A 32 15.18 -4.93 7.57
C ASN A 32 13.80 -4.45 8.03
N ILE A 33 13.80 -3.55 9.01
CA ILE A 33 12.59 -2.85 9.41
C ILE A 33 12.32 -1.82 8.32
N GLU A 34 11.41 -2.15 7.41
CA GLU A 34 10.90 -1.18 6.44
C GLU A 34 10.02 -0.18 7.19
N GLU A 35 10.39 1.10 7.16
CA GLU A 35 9.49 2.18 7.58
C GLU A 35 8.36 2.29 6.57
N TYR A 36 7.13 2.14 7.05
CA TYR A 36 5.95 2.26 6.20
C TYR A 36 5.77 3.70 5.75
N ALA A 37 5.44 3.89 4.48
CA ALA A 37 5.06 5.21 3.98
C ALA A 37 3.81 5.71 4.74
N TYR A 38 3.67 7.03 4.86
CA TYR A 38 2.59 7.61 5.66
C TYR A 38 1.19 7.11 5.24
N TRP A 39 0.92 7.01 3.93
CA TRP A 39 -0.36 6.50 3.40
C TRP A 39 -0.63 5.04 3.82
N GLU A 40 0.41 4.21 3.96
CA GLU A 40 0.28 2.83 4.42
C GLU A 40 -0.14 2.78 5.89
N GLN A 41 0.41 3.69 6.71
CA GLN A 41 0.03 3.85 8.12
C GLN A 41 -1.42 4.33 8.23
N GLN A 42 -1.84 5.25 7.35
CA GLN A 42 -3.22 5.69 7.27
C GLN A 42 -4.16 4.53 6.92
N ILE A 43 -3.80 3.66 5.98
CA ILE A 43 -4.63 2.50 5.63
C ILE A 43 -4.75 1.47 6.76
N ASP A 44 -3.68 1.22 7.51
CA ASP A 44 -3.77 0.39 8.73
C ASP A 44 -4.73 1.02 9.77
N ALA A 45 -4.62 2.33 9.97
CA ALA A 45 -5.48 3.06 10.89
C ALA A 45 -6.95 3.10 10.44
N VAL A 46 -7.22 3.33 9.14
CA VAL A 46 -8.56 3.27 8.56
C VAL A 46 -9.18 1.90 8.77
N LEU A 47 -8.43 0.82 8.52
CA LEU A 47 -8.94 -0.53 8.77
C LEU A 47 -9.33 -0.70 10.25
N SER A 48 -8.49 -0.27 11.19
CA SER A 48 -8.80 -0.32 12.63
C SER A 48 -10.07 0.43 12.98
N LEU A 49 -10.25 1.65 12.45
CA LEU A 49 -11.45 2.47 12.68
C LEU A 49 -12.70 1.84 12.08
N LEU A 50 -12.63 1.35 10.83
CA LEU A 50 -13.76 0.69 10.18
C LEU A 50 -14.12 -0.62 10.89
N CYS A 51 -13.15 -1.35 11.44
CA CYS A 51 -13.42 -2.50 12.31
C CYS A 51 -14.16 -2.09 13.58
N ARG A 52 -13.69 -1.03 14.25
CA ARG A 52 -14.33 -0.48 15.46
C ARG A 52 -15.76 -0.02 15.20
N ASN A 53 -16.03 0.52 14.02
CA ASN A 53 -17.35 0.99 13.60
C ASN A 53 -18.23 -0.14 13.04
N GLY A 54 -17.77 -1.40 13.03
CA GLY A 54 -18.53 -2.56 12.57
C GLY A 54 -18.68 -2.66 11.04
N ILE A 55 -17.98 -1.83 10.28
CA ILE A 55 -18.01 -1.82 8.81
C ILE A 55 -17.07 -2.87 8.24
N MET A 56 -15.88 -3.03 8.83
CA MET A 56 -14.89 -4.02 8.41
C MET A 56 -14.69 -5.09 9.47
N ASN A 57 -14.16 -6.23 9.06
CA ASN A 57 -13.54 -7.20 9.95
C ASN A 57 -12.47 -7.99 9.18
N ALA A 58 -11.74 -8.87 9.87
CA ALA A 58 -10.69 -9.67 9.26
C ALA A 58 -11.18 -10.56 8.10
N HIS A 59 -12.40 -11.09 8.18
CA HIS A 59 -12.98 -11.93 7.13
C HIS A 59 -13.35 -11.11 5.90
N ILE A 60 -13.93 -9.92 6.07
CA ILE A 60 -14.26 -9.01 4.98
C ILE A 60 -12.99 -8.56 4.25
N LEU A 61 -11.97 -8.14 4.99
CA LEU A 61 -10.68 -7.76 4.42
C LEU A 61 -10.09 -8.93 3.62
N ARG A 62 -10.12 -10.13 4.19
CA ARG A 62 -9.56 -11.31 3.55
C ARG A 62 -10.31 -11.71 2.28
N LYS A 63 -11.65 -11.71 2.32
CA LYS A 63 -12.51 -11.93 1.14
C LYS A 63 -12.15 -10.95 0.02
N GLY A 64 -11.98 -9.66 0.34
CA GLY A 64 -11.63 -8.65 -0.64
C GLY A 64 -10.24 -8.91 -1.25
N ILE A 65 -9.23 -9.20 -0.44
CA ILE A 65 -7.88 -9.55 -0.89
C ILE A 65 -7.86 -10.81 -1.77
N GLU A 66 -8.57 -11.87 -1.37
CA GLU A 66 -8.66 -13.14 -2.11
C GLU A 66 -9.41 -13.00 -3.43
N SER A 67 -10.25 -11.98 -3.56
CA SER A 67 -10.98 -11.68 -4.80
C SER A 67 -10.19 -10.88 -5.84
N ILE A 68 -8.96 -10.47 -5.53
CA ILE A 68 -8.08 -9.75 -6.45
C ILE A 68 -7.55 -10.75 -7.49
N ASP A 69 -7.60 -10.38 -8.78
CA ASP A 69 -7.01 -11.19 -9.85
C ASP A 69 -5.55 -11.54 -9.55
N LYS A 70 -5.15 -12.79 -9.84
CA LYS A 70 -3.83 -13.34 -9.48
C LYS A 70 -2.68 -12.53 -10.09
N THR A 71 -2.84 -12.02 -11.32
CA THR A 71 -1.79 -11.23 -11.98
C THR A 71 -1.61 -9.86 -11.35
N ILE A 72 -2.70 -9.26 -10.88
CA ILE A 72 -2.70 -7.99 -10.15
C ILE A 72 -2.16 -8.21 -8.74
N TYR A 73 -2.66 -9.22 -8.02
CA TYR A 73 -2.25 -9.57 -6.66
C TYR A 73 -0.74 -9.65 -6.50
N ASN A 74 -0.07 -10.32 -7.45
CA ASN A 74 1.39 -10.51 -7.41
C ASN A 74 2.19 -9.21 -7.60
N LYS A 75 1.58 -8.17 -8.19
CA LYS A 75 2.22 -6.86 -8.42
C LYS A 75 1.99 -5.88 -7.28
N LEU A 76 1.01 -6.15 -6.42
CA LEU A 76 0.61 -5.24 -5.35
C LEU A 76 1.45 -5.44 -4.09
N SER A 77 1.85 -4.34 -3.48
CA SER A 77 2.34 -4.25 -2.10
C SER A 77 1.25 -4.70 -1.11
N TYR A 78 1.69 -4.95 0.13
CA TYR A 78 0.81 -5.43 1.19
C TYR A 78 -0.35 -4.47 1.50
N TYR A 79 -0.05 -3.17 1.68
CA TYR A 79 -1.07 -2.17 2.02
C TYR A 79 -1.89 -1.72 0.81
N GLU A 80 -1.37 -1.89 -0.41
CA GLU A 80 -2.15 -1.68 -1.63
C GLU A 80 -3.32 -2.67 -1.72
N ARG A 81 -3.09 -3.94 -1.34
CA ARG A 81 -4.16 -4.96 -1.27
C ARG A 81 -5.21 -4.61 -0.23
N TRP A 82 -4.81 -3.98 0.88
CA TRP A 82 -5.73 -3.52 1.91
C TRP A 82 -6.58 -2.36 1.40
N ALA A 83 -5.98 -1.34 0.79
CA ALA A 83 -6.71 -0.22 0.20
C ALA A 83 -7.77 -0.69 -0.81
N ILE A 84 -7.39 -1.60 -1.72
CA ILE A 84 -8.32 -2.20 -2.69
C ILE A 84 -9.46 -2.95 -2.00
N SER A 85 -9.14 -3.78 -1.01
CA SER A 85 -10.15 -4.55 -0.30
C SER A 85 -11.12 -3.66 0.49
N ILE A 86 -10.63 -2.61 1.13
CA ILE A 86 -11.47 -1.67 1.88
C ILE A 86 -12.38 -0.92 0.91
N ALA A 87 -11.80 -0.33 -0.15
CA ALA A 87 -12.57 0.41 -1.16
C ALA A 87 -13.67 -0.47 -1.78
N LYS A 88 -13.32 -1.70 -2.19
CA LYS A 88 -14.28 -2.67 -2.73
C LYS A 88 -15.42 -2.96 -1.74
N HIS A 89 -15.10 -3.20 -0.47
CA HIS A 89 -16.15 -3.47 0.51
C HIS A 89 -17.04 -2.25 0.78
N CYS A 90 -16.45 -1.06 0.90
CA CYS A 90 -17.22 0.17 1.10
C CYS A 90 -18.21 0.42 -0.05
N LEU A 91 -17.83 0.10 -1.29
CA LEU A 91 -18.72 0.14 -2.45
C LEU A 91 -19.79 -0.95 -2.39
N GLU A 92 -19.41 -2.21 -2.18
CA GLU A 92 -20.35 -3.35 -2.16
C GLU A 92 -21.40 -3.24 -1.04
N SER A 93 -21.04 -2.67 0.10
CA SER A 93 -21.93 -2.49 1.26
C SER A 93 -22.74 -1.20 1.20
N GLY A 94 -22.48 -0.30 0.24
CA GLY A 94 -23.13 0.99 0.12
C GLY A 94 -22.68 2.04 1.15
N VAL A 95 -21.61 1.78 1.91
CA VAL A 95 -20.96 2.78 2.78
C VAL A 95 -20.43 3.96 1.96
N LEU A 96 -19.92 3.67 0.76
CA LEU A 96 -19.58 4.65 -0.27
C LEU A 96 -20.32 4.30 -1.56
N ALA A 97 -20.80 5.32 -2.28
CA ALA A 97 -21.20 5.19 -3.66
C ALA A 97 -19.97 5.28 -4.58
N GLN A 98 -20.08 4.77 -5.80
CA GLN A 98 -18.99 4.86 -6.78
C GLN A 98 -18.63 6.31 -7.07
N GLU A 99 -19.61 7.21 -7.08
CA GLU A 99 -19.44 8.65 -7.27
C GLU A 99 -18.61 9.30 -6.16
N ASP A 100 -18.68 8.78 -4.93
CA ASP A 100 -17.93 9.33 -3.79
C ASP A 100 -16.43 9.11 -3.97
N LEU A 101 -16.03 7.93 -4.45
CA LEU A 101 -14.63 7.66 -4.80
C LEU A 101 -14.23 8.38 -6.09
N ASN A 102 -15.07 8.37 -7.13
CA ASN A 102 -14.76 8.99 -8.41
C ASN A 102 -14.49 10.50 -8.27
N LYS A 103 -15.25 11.22 -7.42
CA LYS A 103 -15.00 12.64 -7.09
C LYS A 103 -13.59 12.90 -6.52
N LYS A 104 -12.98 11.88 -5.92
CA LYS A 104 -11.67 11.95 -5.27
C LYS A 104 -10.54 11.33 -6.09
N TYR A 105 -10.86 10.54 -7.13
CA TYR A 105 -9.92 9.65 -7.85
C TYR A 105 -9.35 10.21 -9.16
N GLY A 106 -9.71 11.42 -9.56
CA GLY A 106 -9.27 12.02 -10.82
C GLY A 106 -9.86 13.41 -11.04
N PRO A 107 -9.41 14.13 -12.09
CA PRO A 107 -10.06 15.38 -12.46
C PRO A 107 -11.54 15.09 -12.72
N PRO A 108 -12.44 15.99 -12.34
CA PRO A 108 -13.85 15.66 -12.36
C PRO A 108 -14.29 15.35 -13.79
N LEU A 109 -14.97 14.22 -13.97
CA LEU A 109 -15.79 13.99 -15.17
C LEU A 109 -17.05 14.84 -15.03
N HIS A 110 -16.87 16.16 -15.13
CA HIS A 110 -17.99 17.07 -15.30
C HIS A 110 -18.37 17.06 -16.78
N SER A 111 -19.51 16.46 -17.10
CA SER A 111 -20.25 16.87 -18.29
C SER A 111 -20.68 18.31 -18.06
N THR A 112 -20.02 19.23 -18.77
CA THR A 112 -20.40 20.63 -18.83
C THR A 112 -20.65 20.97 -20.28
N ASP A 113 -21.70 21.73 -20.56
CA ASP A 113 -21.92 22.36 -21.86
C ASP A 113 -21.07 23.64 -22.03
N GLU A 114 -20.39 24.07 -20.97
CA GLU A 114 -19.49 25.21 -21.01
C GLU A 114 -18.22 24.85 -21.78
N GLN A 115 -17.96 25.62 -22.83
CA GLN A 115 -16.74 25.53 -23.62
C GLN A 115 -15.59 26.21 -22.86
N LEU A 116 -14.57 25.43 -22.51
CA LEU A 116 -13.39 25.92 -21.80
C LEU A 116 -12.29 26.40 -22.74
N PHE A 117 -12.28 25.92 -23.98
CA PHE A 117 -11.25 26.23 -24.98
C PHE A 117 -11.85 26.89 -26.22
N HIS A 118 -11.06 27.74 -26.86
CA HIS A 118 -11.39 28.51 -28.06
C HIS A 118 -10.43 28.19 -29.21
N VAL A 119 -10.84 28.49 -30.44
CA VAL A 119 -9.99 28.31 -31.62
C VAL A 119 -8.70 29.12 -31.48
N GLY A 120 -7.56 28.47 -31.72
CA GLY A 120 -6.22 29.02 -31.53
C GLY A 120 -5.58 28.68 -30.19
N ASP A 121 -6.34 28.18 -29.21
CA ASP A 121 -5.78 27.78 -27.92
C ASP A 121 -4.83 26.59 -28.09
N LYS A 122 -3.67 26.67 -27.45
CA LYS A 122 -2.79 25.52 -27.29
C LYS A 122 -3.31 24.65 -26.15
N VAL A 123 -3.50 23.37 -26.41
CA VAL A 123 -3.99 22.39 -25.44
C VAL A 123 -3.10 21.17 -25.41
N ARG A 124 -3.05 20.50 -24.26
CA ARG A 124 -2.39 19.21 -24.08
C ARG A 124 -3.44 18.14 -23.84
N VAL A 125 -3.27 16.97 -24.46
CA VAL A 125 -4.11 15.81 -24.17
C VAL A 125 -3.65 15.18 -22.86
N HIS A 126 -4.57 14.95 -21.93
CA HIS A 126 -4.30 14.22 -20.69
C HIS A 126 -3.63 12.87 -20.98
N HIS A 127 -2.72 12.44 -20.11
CA HIS A 127 -2.20 11.08 -20.16
C HIS A 127 -3.28 10.07 -19.75
N GLU A 128 -3.27 8.87 -20.33
CA GLU A 128 -3.98 7.74 -19.73
C GLU A 128 -3.39 7.50 -18.33
N ASN A 129 -4.26 7.52 -17.33
CA ASN A 129 -3.92 7.16 -15.96
C ASN A 129 -4.94 6.15 -15.41
N TYR A 130 -4.70 5.69 -14.18
CA TYR A 130 -5.57 4.70 -13.53
C TYR A 130 -7.03 5.17 -13.37
N ALA A 131 -7.28 6.49 -13.32
CA ALA A 131 -8.62 7.08 -13.27
C ALA A 131 -9.42 6.91 -14.58
N THR A 132 -8.74 6.66 -15.70
CA THR A 132 -9.35 6.46 -17.03
C THR A 132 -9.46 5.00 -17.46
N ARG A 133 -8.94 4.06 -16.65
CA ARG A 133 -8.90 2.63 -17.02
C ARG A 133 -10.27 1.93 -16.99
N TRP A 134 -11.24 2.42 -16.21
CA TRP A 134 -12.58 1.83 -16.12
C TRP A 134 -13.42 2.05 -17.39
N ILE A 135 -13.08 3.07 -18.19
CA ILE A 135 -13.69 3.38 -19.49
C ILE A 135 -13.37 2.29 -20.53
N LYS A 136 -12.38 1.43 -20.26
CA LYS A 136 -12.06 0.31 -21.15
C LYS A 136 -13.19 -0.74 -21.17
N PRO A 137 -13.55 -1.25 -22.36
CA PRO A 137 -12.79 -1.15 -23.61
C PRO A 137 -13.12 0.07 -24.50
N HIS A 138 -14.05 0.95 -24.13
CA HIS A 138 -14.59 1.98 -25.04
C HIS A 138 -13.97 3.37 -24.84
N LEU A 139 -12.74 3.55 -25.32
CA LEU A 139 -12.02 4.83 -25.30
C LEU A 139 -11.91 5.41 -26.71
N ARG A 140 -12.34 6.67 -26.89
CA ARG A 140 -12.35 7.34 -28.21
C ARG A 140 -11.13 8.23 -28.46
N THR A 141 -10.45 8.68 -27.42
CA THR A 141 -9.21 9.47 -27.54
C THR A 141 -8.03 8.54 -27.85
N PRO A 142 -7.36 8.67 -29.01
CA PRO A 142 -6.28 7.76 -29.41
C PRO A 142 -5.05 7.86 -28.51
N GLY A 143 -4.48 6.71 -28.14
CA GLY A 143 -3.38 6.69 -27.17
C GLY A 143 -2.06 7.32 -27.63
N TYR A 144 -1.84 7.48 -28.94
CA TYR A 144 -0.65 8.17 -29.46
C TYR A 144 -0.68 9.68 -29.19
N LEU A 145 -1.83 10.25 -28.81
CA LEU A 145 -1.96 11.67 -28.48
C LEU A 145 -1.72 11.99 -27.01
N TYR A 146 -1.67 11.00 -26.12
CA TYR A 146 -1.50 11.25 -24.68
C TYR A 146 -0.23 12.06 -24.38
N GLY A 147 -0.40 13.14 -23.64
CA GLY A 147 0.67 14.09 -23.30
C GLY A 147 1.11 15.00 -24.46
N LYS A 148 0.57 14.82 -25.67
CA LYS A 148 0.93 15.64 -26.84
C LYS A 148 0.20 16.97 -26.80
N VAL A 149 0.88 18.00 -27.29
CA VAL A 149 0.35 19.37 -27.40
C VAL A 149 -0.14 19.61 -28.82
N GLY A 150 -1.35 20.15 -28.92
CA GLY A 150 -1.98 20.56 -30.17
C GLY A 150 -2.60 21.95 -30.05
N ILE A 151 -3.24 22.40 -31.12
CA ILE A 151 -3.96 23.68 -31.21
C ILE A 151 -5.41 23.39 -31.52
N ILE A 152 -6.34 24.03 -30.81
CA ILE A 152 -7.76 23.97 -31.15
C ILE A 152 -7.98 24.62 -32.52
N GLU A 153 -8.41 23.83 -33.49
CA GLU A 153 -8.70 24.28 -34.85
C GLU A 153 -10.17 24.68 -35.01
N LYS A 154 -11.06 23.92 -34.36
CA LYS A 154 -12.51 24.17 -34.38
C LYS A 154 -13.18 23.68 -33.11
N CYS A 155 -14.28 24.32 -32.75
CA CYS A 155 -15.25 23.77 -31.81
C CYS A 155 -16.36 23.05 -32.60
N CYS A 156 -16.55 21.75 -32.35
CA CYS A 156 -17.51 20.91 -33.08
C CYS A 156 -18.92 20.94 -32.49
N GLY A 157 -19.12 21.59 -31.33
CA GLY A 157 -20.35 21.59 -30.54
C GLY A 157 -20.31 20.64 -29.35
N SER A 158 -21.43 20.54 -28.63
CA SER A 158 -21.61 19.59 -27.53
C SER A 158 -22.20 18.26 -28.04
N TYR A 159 -21.63 17.15 -27.58
CA TYR A 159 -22.11 15.80 -27.88
C TYR A 159 -22.22 14.98 -26.60
N PRO A 160 -23.06 13.93 -26.57
CA PRO A 160 -23.02 12.95 -25.49
C PRO A 160 -21.60 12.39 -25.32
N ASN A 161 -21.14 12.24 -24.07
CA ASN A 161 -19.89 11.57 -23.82
C ASN A 161 -20.00 10.08 -24.23
N PRO A 162 -19.25 9.61 -25.26
CA PRO A 162 -19.37 8.25 -25.77
C PRO A 162 -18.92 7.20 -24.76
N GLU A 163 -18.06 7.60 -23.81
CA GLU A 163 -17.56 6.74 -22.74
C GLU A 163 -18.67 6.42 -21.73
N TYR A 164 -19.58 7.36 -21.45
CA TYR A 164 -20.80 7.10 -20.66
C TYR A 164 -21.86 6.38 -21.49
N PHE A 165 -22.06 6.84 -22.73
CA PHE A 165 -23.09 6.30 -23.62
C PHE A 165 -22.89 4.82 -23.95
N ALA A 166 -21.65 4.32 -23.87
CA ALA A 166 -21.34 2.90 -24.03
C ALA A 166 -21.93 2.01 -22.92
N TYR A 167 -22.19 2.55 -21.72
CA TYR A 167 -22.68 1.81 -20.56
C TYR A 167 -24.11 2.19 -20.15
N ASP A 168 -24.57 3.36 -20.56
CA ASP A 168 -25.94 3.82 -20.35
C ASP A 168 -26.49 4.52 -21.61
N ASN A 169 -27.45 3.86 -22.28
CA ASN A 169 -28.05 4.38 -23.51
C ASN A 169 -29.06 5.52 -23.24
N THR A 170 -29.33 5.83 -21.96
CA THR A 170 -30.19 6.95 -21.56
C THR A 170 -29.41 8.24 -21.31
N SER A 171 -28.08 8.19 -21.25
CA SER A 171 -27.22 9.37 -20.97
C SER A 171 -27.04 10.32 -22.15
N SER A 172 -27.64 10.02 -23.31
CA SER A 172 -27.61 10.88 -24.50
C SER A 172 -28.18 12.28 -24.26
N THR A 173 -28.99 12.48 -23.21
CA THR A 173 -29.60 13.78 -22.89
C THR A 173 -29.04 14.45 -21.64
N THR A 174 -28.19 13.77 -20.86
CA THR A 174 -27.77 14.22 -19.52
C THR A 174 -26.27 14.48 -19.37
N HIS A 175 -25.44 13.98 -20.29
CA HIS A 175 -23.98 14.08 -20.21
C HIS A 175 -23.37 14.65 -21.50
N GLN A 176 -23.81 15.86 -21.85
CA GLN A 176 -23.28 16.61 -22.98
C GLN A 176 -21.90 17.18 -22.66
N GLN A 177 -21.05 17.26 -23.68
CA GLN A 177 -19.68 17.73 -23.53
C GLN A 177 -19.13 18.31 -24.85
N PRO A 178 -18.43 19.44 -24.80
CA PRO A 178 -17.76 20.01 -25.96
C PRO A 178 -16.77 19.04 -26.60
N LEU A 179 -16.85 18.97 -27.92
CA LEU A 179 -15.90 18.27 -28.79
C LEU A 179 -15.10 19.30 -29.59
N TYR A 180 -13.78 19.12 -29.63
CA TYR A 180 -12.88 20.01 -30.33
C TYR A 180 -12.13 19.27 -31.43
N GLY A 181 -11.97 19.91 -32.59
CA GLY A 181 -10.95 19.48 -33.57
C GLY A 181 -9.62 20.06 -33.15
N VAL A 182 -8.65 19.19 -32.82
CA VAL A 182 -7.33 19.59 -32.33
C VAL A 182 -6.27 19.18 -33.36
N ARG A 183 -5.48 20.16 -33.81
CA ARG A 183 -4.39 19.99 -34.76
C ARG A 183 -3.09 19.71 -34.03
N PHE A 184 -2.40 18.64 -34.42
CA PHE A 184 -1.10 18.26 -33.90
C PHE A 184 -0.07 18.20 -35.01
N ASN A 185 1.16 18.62 -34.74
CA ASN A 185 2.27 18.43 -35.68
C ASN A 185 2.77 16.98 -35.61
N GLN A 186 2.86 16.31 -36.77
CA GLN A 186 3.20 14.89 -36.83
C GLN A 186 4.61 14.58 -36.32
N LYS A 187 5.56 15.51 -36.47
CA LYS A 187 6.94 15.38 -35.93
C LYS A 187 6.97 15.26 -34.42
N TYR A 188 6.02 15.86 -33.70
CA TYR A 188 5.97 15.79 -32.24
C TYR A 188 5.17 14.58 -31.72
N ILE A 189 4.40 13.91 -32.59
CA ILE A 189 3.70 12.68 -32.26
C ILE A 189 4.61 11.47 -32.47
N TRP A 190 5.29 11.39 -33.63
CA TRP A 190 6.04 10.21 -34.05
C TRP A 190 7.55 10.42 -33.94
N ASN A 191 8.24 9.53 -33.22
CA ASN A 191 9.69 9.64 -32.97
C ASN A 191 10.56 9.61 -34.25
N ASN A 192 10.07 9.00 -35.33
CA ASN A 192 10.79 8.83 -36.61
C ASN A 192 9.94 9.32 -37.80
N TYR A 193 9.37 10.53 -37.71
CA TYR A 193 8.58 11.07 -38.82
C TYR A 193 9.47 11.54 -39.98
N GLU A 194 9.37 10.87 -41.14
CA GLU A 194 10.15 11.18 -42.36
C GLU A 194 9.45 12.14 -43.34
N GLY A 195 8.22 12.56 -43.02
CA GLY A 195 7.44 13.48 -43.84
C GLY A 195 7.90 14.94 -43.72
N ASN A 196 7.10 15.85 -44.27
CA ASN A 196 7.39 17.29 -44.16
C ASN A 196 7.26 17.73 -42.69
N VAL A 197 8.18 18.57 -42.21
CA VAL A 197 8.18 19.08 -40.83
C VAL A 197 6.92 19.86 -40.45
N ASP A 198 6.20 20.37 -41.45
CA ASP A 198 4.94 21.09 -41.29
C ASP A 198 3.70 20.19 -41.41
N ASP A 199 3.86 18.88 -41.64
CA ASP A 199 2.74 17.96 -41.73
C ASP A 199 2.01 17.85 -40.38
N THR A 200 0.69 17.86 -40.45
CA THR A 200 -0.19 17.85 -39.28
C THR A 200 -1.22 16.72 -39.35
N ILE A 201 -1.83 16.43 -38.20
CA ILE A 201 -3.00 15.57 -38.07
C ILE A 201 -4.04 16.29 -37.21
N ASP A 202 -5.27 16.33 -37.70
CA ASP A 202 -6.42 16.90 -36.98
C ASP A 202 -7.22 15.75 -36.37
N VAL A 203 -7.44 15.79 -35.05
CA VAL A 203 -8.17 14.75 -34.31
C VAL A 203 -9.24 15.38 -33.44
N GLU A 204 -10.41 14.76 -33.42
CA GLU A 204 -11.52 15.17 -32.56
C GLU A 204 -11.29 14.66 -31.14
N VAL A 205 -11.24 15.57 -30.16
CA VAL A 205 -10.94 15.26 -28.75
C VAL A 205 -11.97 15.95 -27.86
N TYR A 206 -12.58 15.19 -26.95
CA TYR A 206 -13.54 15.73 -25.99
C TYR A 206 -12.86 16.59 -24.92
N GLN A 207 -13.56 17.61 -24.42
CA GLN A 207 -13.02 18.61 -23.49
C GLN A 207 -12.31 18.02 -22.26
N HIS A 208 -12.88 17.00 -21.59
CA HIS A 208 -12.25 16.37 -20.41
C HIS A 208 -10.91 15.68 -20.69
N TRP A 209 -10.56 15.45 -21.95
CA TRP A 209 -9.24 14.96 -22.35
C TRP A 209 -8.24 16.08 -22.62
N LEU A 210 -8.64 17.35 -22.52
CA LEU A 210 -7.81 18.52 -22.81
C LEU A 210 -7.54 19.36 -21.57
N MET A 211 -6.33 19.89 -21.49
CA MET A 211 -5.91 20.93 -20.53
C MET A 211 -5.21 22.08 -21.26
N PRO A 212 -5.17 23.30 -20.71
CA PRO A 212 -4.39 24.40 -21.29
C PRO A 212 -2.91 24.02 -21.41
N ALA A 213 -2.29 24.23 -22.58
CA ALA A 213 -0.88 23.91 -22.76
C ALA A 213 0.07 24.89 -22.04
N PHE A 214 -0.44 26.06 -21.64
CA PHE A 214 0.28 27.09 -20.87
C PHE A 214 0.23 26.87 -19.35
N GLN A 215 -0.50 25.87 -18.86
CA GLN A 215 -0.19 25.32 -17.55
C GLN A 215 1.14 24.59 -17.69
N LEU A 216 2.20 25.37 -17.53
CA LEU A 216 3.54 24.89 -17.26
C LEU A 216 3.46 23.94 -16.06
N ASP A 217 3.98 22.73 -16.25
CA ASP A 217 4.80 22.09 -15.22
C ASP A 217 5.60 23.21 -14.53
N SER A 218 5.58 23.30 -13.20
CA SER A 218 6.32 24.31 -12.43
C SER A 218 7.83 24.10 -12.54
N SER A 219 8.35 24.30 -13.75
CA SER A 219 9.73 24.24 -14.18
C SER A 219 9.82 24.89 -15.56
N THR A 220 10.14 26.19 -15.59
CA THR A 220 11.35 26.77 -16.19
C THR A 220 11.21 28.29 -16.29
N ASP A 221 12.30 28.96 -15.95
CA ASP A 221 12.52 30.40 -15.87
C ASP A 221 12.14 31.19 -17.13
N GLU A 222 11.67 32.43 -16.94
CA GLU A 222 12.27 33.61 -17.59
C GLU A 222 11.69 34.92 -16.98
N GLU A 223 12.59 35.64 -16.32
CA GLU A 223 12.76 37.09 -16.26
C GLU A 223 11.52 37.99 -16.30
N LYS A 224 11.16 38.53 -15.12
CA LYS A 224 10.78 39.94 -14.99
C LYS A 224 11.51 40.58 -13.82
N ASN A 225 12.52 41.37 -14.16
CA ASN A 225 13.09 42.43 -13.33
C ASN A 225 11.99 43.44 -13.01
N GLU A 226 11.56 43.52 -11.74
CA GLU A 226 10.98 44.74 -11.20
C GLU A 226 11.67 45.06 -9.87
N ASP A 227 12.48 46.12 -9.94
CA ASP A 227 13.15 46.83 -8.86
C ASP A 227 12.19 47.11 -7.69
N TYR A 228 12.54 46.62 -6.51
CA TYR A 228 12.13 47.25 -5.26
C TYR A 228 13.38 47.56 -4.44
N HIS A 229 13.63 48.87 -4.29
CA HIS A 229 14.67 49.46 -3.47
C HIS A 229 14.59 48.96 -2.01
N GLU A 230 15.70 48.41 -1.50
CA GLU A 230 15.93 48.23 -0.06
C GLU A 230 16.36 49.57 0.56
N ASP A 231 15.60 50.02 1.56
CA ASP A 231 16.10 50.95 2.57
C ASP A 231 16.98 50.18 3.56
N ASP A 232 18.29 50.25 3.29
CA ASP A 232 19.32 50.73 4.22
C ASP A 232 19.22 50.26 5.69
N PHE A 233 19.94 49.19 6.05
CA PHE A 233 20.56 49.11 7.39
C PHE A 233 21.92 48.39 7.35
N ASP A 234 22.94 49.23 7.52
CA ASP A 234 24.37 49.02 7.65
C ASP A 234 24.75 48.11 8.83
N HIS A 235 25.43 46.98 8.59
CA HIS A 235 26.37 46.40 9.55
C HIS A 235 27.56 45.68 8.89
N GLN A 236 28.74 46.04 9.40
CA GLN A 236 30.07 45.77 8.86
C GLN A 236 30.57 44.33 9.04
N HIS A 237 31.26 43.89 7.99
CA HIS A 237 32.00 42.67 7.70
C HIS A 237 32.63 41.85 8.85
N GLN A 238 32.45 40.52 8.78
CA GLN A 238 33.58 39.58 8.83
C GLN A 238 33.53 38.58 7.67
N ASN A 239 34.65 38.54 6.97
CA ASN A 239 34.88 37.90 5.68
C ASN A 239 35.20 36.42 5.89
N HIS A 240 34.20 35.55 5.77
CA HIS A 240 34.39 34.11 5.58
C HIS A 240 33.80 33.72 4.23
N ASN A 241 34.67 33.69 3.22
CA ASN A 241 34.36 33.20 1.89
C ASN A 241 34.24 31.67 1.94
N HIS A 242 33.08 31.19 2.37
CA HIS A 242 32.61 29.85 2.02
C HIS A 242 31.61 30.04 0.88
N ASP A 243 32.07 29.71 -0.32
CA ASP A 243 31.23 29.59 -1.51
C ASP A 243 30.32 28.37 -1.33
N HIS A 244 29.30 28.55 -0.49
CA HIS A 244 28.17 27.64 -0.39
C HIS A 244 27.13 28.19 -1.34
N ILE A 245 27.08 27.61 -2.53
CA ILE A 245 25.95 27.77 -3.45
C ILE A 245 24.73 27.22 -2.70
N HIS A 246 23.99 28.10 -2.04
CA HIS A 246 22.66 27.79 -1.57
C HIS A 246 21.80 27.72 -2.84
N GLU A 247 21.53 26.50 -3.32
CA GLU A 247 20.44 26.30 -4.27
C GLU A 247 19.21 27.04 -3.73
N ALA A 248 18.57 27.84 -4.58
CA ALA A 248 17.41 28.61 -4.16
C ALA A 248 16.38 27.68 -3.52
N ARG A 249 15.75 28.12 -2.43
CA ARG A 249 14.83 27.26 -1.64
C ARG A 249 13.76 26.58 -2.48
N ALA A 250 13.24 27.28 -3.50
CA ALA A 250 12.30 26.72 -4.47
C ALA A 250 12.88 25.53 -5.26
N ILE A 251 14.17 25.56 -5.61
CA ILE A 251 14.87 24.46 -6.30
C ILE A 251 15.07 23.29 -5.37
N VAL A 252 15.43 23.53 -4.10
CA VAL A 252 15.57 22.47 -3.08
C VAL A 252 14.22 21.81 -2.81
N GLU A 253 13.15 22.60 -2.66
CA GLU A 253 11.78 22.11 -2.44
C GLU A 253 11.23 21.38 -3.66
N GLN A 254 11.42 21.91 -4.88
CA GLN A 254 11.01 21.23 -6.11
C GLN A 254 11.84 19.96 -6.36
N THR A 255 13.12 19.95 -6.00
CA THR A 255 13.97 18.75 -6.06
C THR A 255 13.55 17.71 -5.03
N ALA A 256 13.08 18.12 -3.85
CA ALA A 256 12.48 17.22 -2.87
C ALA A 256 11.18 16.61 -3.40
N ILE A 257 10.26 17.42 -3.94
CA ILE A 257 9.01 16.97 -4.58
C ILE A 257 9.30 16.02 -5.76
N ASN A 258 10.29 16.34 -6.60
CA ASN A 258 10.67 15.50 -7.74
C ASN A 258 11.31 14.17 -7.29
N ARG A 259 12.00 14.15 -6.14
CA ARG A 259 12.54 12.93 -5.52
C ARG A 259 11.46 12.07 -4.87
N GLU A 260 10.34 12.65 -4.45
CA GLU A 260 9.17 11.91 -3.92
C GLU A 260 8.46 11.09 -5.02
N GLY A 261 8.58 11.50 -6.29
CA GLY A 261 8.01 10.80 -7.44
C GLY A 261 6.48 10.95 -7.55
N ALA A 262 5.89 10.44 -8.64
CA ALA A 262 4.43 10.44 -8.78
C ALA A 262 3.80 9.43 -7.79
N PRO A 263 2.67 9.78 -7.13
CA PRO A 263 2.01 8.87 -6.20
C PRO A 263 1.74 7.52 -6.85
N LEU A 264 2.06 6.44 -6.14
CA LEU A 264 1.75 5.10 -6.63
C LEU A 264 0.23 4.97 -6.85
N PRO A 265 -0.22 4.19 -7.84
CA PRO A 265 -1.64 4.08 -8.16
C PRO A 265 -2.53 3.68 -6.98
N ALA A 266 -2.00 2.90 -6.03
CA ALA A 266 -2.72 2.49 -4.83
C ALA A 266 -2.55 3.47 -3.66
N GLN A 267 -1.51 4.31 -3.65
CA GLN A 267 -1.43 5.45 -2.74
C GLN A 267 -2.55 6.45 -3.05
N HIS A 268 -2.77 6.75 -4.33
CA HIS A 268 -3.92 7.55 -4.73
C HIS A 268 -5.24 6.90 -4.25
N LEU A 269 -5.36 5.56 -4.35
CA LEU A 269 -6.52 4.78 -3.85
C LEU A 269 -6.78 5.04 -2.40
N ALA A 270 -5.72 4.92 -1.61
CA ALA A 270 -5.78 5.14 -0.20
C ALA A 270 -6.24 6.57 0.13
N GLU A 271 -5.60 7.57 -0.47
CA GLU A 271 -5.89 8.98 -0.22
C GLU A 271 -7.33 9.35 -0.58
N SER A 272 -7.81 8.92 -1.76
CA SER A 272 -9.18 9.18 -2.20
C SER A 272 -10.21 8.43 -1.37
N LEU A 273 -9.94 7.18 -0.97
CA LEU A 273 -10.78 6.42 -0.05
C LEU A 273 -10.90 7.13 1.29
N ILE A 274 -9.78 7.56 1.88
CA ILE A 274 -9.76 8.30 3.14
C ILE A 274 -10.59 9.59 3.01
N SER A 275 -10.38 10.35 1.94
CA SER A 275 -11.13 11.59 1.70
C SER A 275 -12.63 11.35 1.54
N ALA A 276 -13.04 10.30 0.82
CA ALA A 276 -14.45 9.94 0.67
C ALA A 276 -15.08 9.52 2.01
N LEU A 277 -14.35 8.79 2.85
CA LEU A 277 -14.81 8.41 4.19
C LEU A 277 -14.95 9.63 5.12
N PHE A 278 -14.08 10.64 4.98
CA PHE A 278 -14.23 11.93 5.66
C PHE A 278 -15.46 12.70 5.20
N ASP A 279 -15.68 12.83 3.89
CA ASP A 279 -16.86 13.53 3.35
C ASP A 279 -18.18 12.90 3.83
N LYS A 280 -18.19 11.58 4.04
CA LYS A 280 -19.34 10.84 4.56
C LYS A 280 -19.42 10.80 6.09
N ASN A 281 -18.49 11.44 6.80
CA ASN A 281 -18.38 11.41 8.26
C ASN A 281 -18.32 9.98 8.85
N ILE A 282 -17.76 9.03 8.10
CA ILE A 282 -17.59 7.64 8.57
C ILE A 282 -16.40 7.55 9.55
N ILE A 283 -15.40 8.38 9.32
CA ILE A 283 -14.24 8.63 10.20
C ILE A 283 -13.96 10.14 10.19
N ASN A 284 -13.16 10.63 11.13
CA ASN A 284 -12.65 12.01 11.09
C ASN A 284 -11.12 12.10 11.30
N TYR A 285 -10.55 13.28 11.07
CA TYR A 285 -9.09 13.50 11.14
C TYR A 285 -8.49 13.21 12.51
N GLU A 286 -9.18 13.59 13.60
CA GLU A 286 -8.70 13.37 14.96
C GLU A 286 -8.67 11.88 15.30
N GLU A 287 -9.69 11.14 14.88
CA GLU A 287 -9.75 9.68 15.03
C GLU A 287 -8.63 9.00 14.24
N LEU A 288 -8.42 9.40 12.98
CA LEU A 288 -7.37 8.82 12.14
C LEU A 288 -5.99 9.07 12.76
N ARG A 289 -5.70 10.30 13.18
CA ARG A 289 -4.43 10.65 13.83
C ARG A 289 -4.20 9.85 15.11
N LYS A 290 -5.17 9.83 16.03
CA LYS A 290 -5.06 9.06 17.28
C LYS A 290 -4.88 7.58 17.02
N GLN A 291 -5.54 7.04 15.99
CA GLN A 291 -5.40 5.64 15.63
C GLN A 291 -4.02 5.33 15.04
N ILE A 292 -3.42 6.23 14.25
CA ILE A 292 -2.03 6.09 13.78
C ILE A 292 -1.07 6.08 14.98
N GLU A 293 -1.18 7.04 15.89
CA GLU A 293 -0.35 7.10 17.11
C GLU A 293 -0.52 5.84 17.97
N THR A 294 -1.75 5.32 18.08
CA THR A 294 -2.03 4.05 18.77
C THR A 294 -1.36 2.87 18.07
N ASN A 295 -1.49 2.78 16.74
CA ASN A 295 -0.88 1.70 15.96
C ASN A 295 0.65 1.73 16.06
N GLN A 296 1.27 2.90 16.09
CA GLN A 296 2.73 3.07 16.22
C GLN A 296 3.24 2.69 17.61
N THR A 297 2.49 3.04 18.66
CA THR A 297 2.88 2.78 20.05
C THR A 297 2.51 1.36 20.53
N THR A 298 1.63 0.67 19.79
CA THR A 298 1.23 -0.70 20.10
C THR A 298 2.45 -1.64 20.14
N GLY A 299 2.62 -2.34 21.27
CA GLY A 299 3.71 -3.30 21.49
C GLY A 299 4.99 -2.73 22.11
N THR A 300 5.06 -1.43 22.41
CA THR A 300 6.23 -0.80 23.04
C THR A 300 6.45 -1.22 24.51
N GLU A 301 5.39 -1.62 25.21
CA GLU A 301 5.44 -1.98 26.65
C GLU A 301 6.10 -3.34 26.96
N LEU A 302 6.74 -4.00 25.98
CA LEU A 302 7.38 -5.31 26.14
C LEU A 302 6.46 -6.37 26.81
N ARG A 303 5.14 -6.27 26.59
CA ARG A 303 4.13 -7.12 27.24
C ARG A 303 4.41 -8.60 27.02
N GLY A 304 4.68 -9.01 25.77
CA GLY A 304 5.06 -10.38 25.45
C GLY A 304 6.28 -10.87 26.24
N ALA A 305 7.34 -10.05 26.32
CA ALA A 305 8.56 -10.42 27.03
C ALA A 305 8.32 -10.58 28.53
N ASN A 306 7.50 -9.71 29.13
CA ASN A 306 7.09 -9.84 30.53
C ASN A 306 6.35 -11.14 30.82
N ILE A 307 5.47 -11.59 29.92
CA ILE A 307 4.77 -12.87 30.03
C ILE A 307 5.77 -14.04 29.99
N VAL A 308 6.70 -14.02 29.03
CA VAL A 308 7.72 -15.07 28.89
C VAL A 308 8.61 -15.15 30.13
N VAL A 309 9.13 -14.02 30.61
CA VAL A 309 10.00 -13.97 31.79
C VAL A 309 9.25 -14.41 33.04
N GLU A 310 7.97 -14.04 33.20
CA GLU A 310 7.15 -14.53 34.30
C GLU A 310 6.97 -16.06 34.20
N ALA A 311 6.68 -16.60 33.02
CA ALA A 311 6.56 -18.04 32.81
C ALA A 311 7.86 -18.81 33.11
N TRP A 312 9.03 -18.18 32.91
CA TRP A 312 10.31 -18.78 33.27
C TRP A 312 10.63 -18.76 34.76
N LEU A 313 10.12 -17.77 35.49
CA LEU A 313 10.41 -17.57 36.92
C LEU A 313 9.35 -18.18 37.83
N ASN A 314 8.13 -18.37 37.33
CA ASN A 314 6.97 -18.80 38.10
C ASN A 314 6.29 -20.01 37.43
N PRO A 315 6.59 -21.25 37.90
CA PRO A 315 6.02 -22.47 37.33
C PRO A 315 4.49 -22.53 37.41
N GLN A 316 3.88 -22.00 38.47
CA GLN A 316 2.42 -21.98 38.63
C GLN A 316 1.78 -21.04 37.61
N PHE A 317 2.34 -19.85 37.41
CA PHE A 317 1.90 -18.92 36.36
C PHE A 317 1.99 -19.58 34.98
N LYS A 318 3.10 -20.26 34.69
CA LYS A 318 3.27 -20.97 33.42
C LYS A 318 2.23 -22.06 33.20
N GLU A 319 1.93 -22.86 34.23
CA GLU A 319 0.89 -23.90 34.15
C GLU A 319 -0.48 -23.30 33.82
N HIS A 320 -0.87 -22.21 34.49
CA HIS A 320 -2.12 -21.51 34.19
C HIS A 320 -2.11 -20.90 32.79
N LEU A 321 -1.00 -20.27 32.39
CA LEU A 321 -0.83 -19.65 31.07
C LEU A 321 -0.97 -20.64 29.93
N LEU A 322 -0.43 -21.86 30.08
CA LEU A 322 -0.55 -22.93 29.06
C LEU A 322 -1.96 -23.53 29.00
N LYS A 323 -2.74 -23.43 30.09
CA LYS A 323 -4.11 -23.97 30.17
C LYS A 323 -5.16 -22.96 29.69
N ASP A 324 -5.02 -21.70 30.07
CA ASP A 324 -5.95 -20.61 29.75
C ASP A 324 -5.16 -19.30 29.54
N ALA A 325 -4.57 -19.19 28.35
CA ALA A 325 -3.69 -18.07 28.03
C ALA A 325 -4.42 -16.72 28.04
N THR A 326 -5.64 -16.65 27.48
CA THR A 326 -6.39 -15.39 27.40
C THR A 326 -6.62 -14.79 28.77
N ASN A 327 -7.23 -15.54 29.70
CA ASN A 327 -7.56 -15.00 31.02
C ASN A 327 -6.31 -14.75 31.87
N THR A 328 -5.31 -15.65 31.79
CA THR A 328 -4.06 -15.49 32.53
C THR A 328 -3.32 -14.21 32.11
N ILE A 329 -3.30 -13.88 30.81
CA ILE A 329 -2.65 -12.67 30.29
C ILE A 329 -3.43 -11.41 30.70
N VAL A 330 -4.76 -11.45 30.60
CA VAL A 330 -5.64 -10.33 31.01
C VAL A 330 -5.42 -9.97 32.48
N GLU A 331 -5.42 -10.98 33.36
CA GLU A 331 -5.20 -10.78 34.79
C GLU A 331 -3.78 -10.24 35.08
N PHE A 332 -2.76 -10.88 34.51
CA PHE A 332 -1.36 -10.52 34.76
C PHE A 332 -1.01 -9.10 34.30
N LEU A 333 -1.46 -8.74 33.09
CA LEU A 333 -1.22 -7.41 32.53
C LEU A 333 -2.25 -6.37 32.99
N LYS A 334 -3.24 -6.75 33.81
CA LYS A 334 -4.33 -5.90 34.29
C LYS A 334 -5.06 -5.18 33.14
N LEU A 335 -5.38 -5.94 32.10
CA LEU A 335 -6.14 -5.45 30.95
C LEU A 335 -7.64 -5.68 31.16
N ASP A 336 -8.49 -4.89 30.52
CA ASP A 336 -9.93 -5.16 30.53
C ASP A 336 -10.28 -6.41 29.70
N LYS A 337 -9.66 -6.52 28.52
CA LYS A 337 -9.77 -7.67 27.61
C LYS A 337 -8.66 -7.68 26.56
N LEU A 338 -8.46 -8.84 25.94
CA LEU A 338 -7.66 -8.95 24.72
C LEU A 338 -8.54 -8.79 23.47
N SER A 339 -7.92 -8.38 22.36
CA SER A 339 -8.57 -8.26 21.05
C SER A 339 -8.82 -9.61 20.41
N ASN A 340 -8.07 -10.64 20.79
CA ASN A 340 -8.18 -12.00 20.28
C ASN A 340 -7.93 -13.01 21.39
N ASP A 341 -8.52 -14.19 21.25
CA ASP A 341 -8.20 -15.32 22.11
C ASP A 341 -6.76 -15.77 21.86
N MET A 342 -6.04 -16.02 22.96
CA MET A 342 -4.64 -16.39 22.94
C MET A 342 -4.47 -17.89 23.17
N ILE A 343 -3.48 -18.46 22.50
CA ILE A 343 -2.88 -19.75 22.81
C ILE A 343 -1.39 -19.52 23.02
N VAL A 344 -0.86 -20.04 24.12
CA VAL A 344 0.57 -19.99 24.40
C VAL A 344 1.15 -21.39 24.21
N VAL A 345 2.25 -21.47 23.46
CA VAL A 345 2.92 -22.74 23.15
C VAL A 345 4.37 -22.69 23.62
N GLU A 346 4.83 -23.77 24.24
CA GLU A 346 6.16 -23.83 24.84
C GLU A 346 7.17 -24.55 23.95
N ASN A 347 8.33 -23.94 23.73
CA ASN A 347 9.49 -24.64 23.20
C ASN A 347 10.15 -25.49 24.31
N THR A 348 10.38 -26.76 24.01
CA THR A 348 10.99 -27.74 24.91
C THR A 348 12.21 -28.38 24.23
N ASP A 349 12.92 -29.26 24.92
CA ASP A 349 14.04 -30.01 24.31
C ASP A 349 13.61 -30.93 23.16
N LYS A 350 12.30 -31.19 23.02
CA LYS A 350 11.76 -32.08 22.00
C LYS A 350 10.95 -31.37 20.92
N ILE A 351 10.42 -30.18 21.21
CA ILE A 351 9.47 -29.47 20.34
C ILE A 351 9.87 -28.00 20.23
N HIS A 352 9.99 -27.52 18.99
CA HIS A 352 10.10 -26.11 18.65
C HIS A 352 8.85 -25.64 17.92
N ASN A 353 8.25 -24.54 18.36
CA ASN A 353 7.04 -23.97 17.78
C ASN A 353 7.41 -22.82 16.85
N LEU A 354 6.68 -22.68 15.75
CA LEU A 354 6.82 -21.60 14.78
C LEU A 354 5.43 -21.06 14.42
N ILE A 355 5.23 -19.74 14.45
CA ILE A 355 3.92 -19.14 14.16
C ILE A 355 3.91 -18.53 12.75
N VAL A 356 2.83 -18.74 12.01
CA VAL A 356 2.58 -18.11 10.72
C VAL A 356 1.11 -17.73 10.57
N CYS A 357 0.80 -16.82 9.66
CA CYS A 357 -0.54 -16.68 9.09
C CYS A 357 -0.42 -16.77 7.58
N THR A 358 -0.66 -17.96 7.01
CA THR A 358 -0.42 -18.20 5.59
C THR A 358 -1.34 -17.37 4.70
N LEU A 359 -2.51 -16.99 5.22
CA LEU A 359 -3.62 -16.40 4.44
C LEU A 359 -3.62 -14.87 4.48
N CYS A 360 -3.10 -14.26 5.55
CA CYS A 360 -2.92 -12.82 5.63
C CYS A 360 -1.72 -12.45 6.50
N SER A 361 -1.94 -12.20 7.79
CA SER A 361 -0.96 -11.61 8.72
C SER A 361 -1.47 -11.58 10.16
N CYS A 362 -2.38 -12.49 10.54
CA CYS A 362 -2.87 -12.60 11.92
C CYS A 362 -1.69 -12.62 12.90
N TYR A 363 -1.75 -11.75 13.91
CA TYR A 363 -0.63 -11.48 14.82
C TYR A 363 -1.12 -10.92 16.17
N PRO A 364 -0.51 -11.29 17.32
CA PRO A 364 -0.92 -10.81 18.64
C PRO A 364 -0.43 -9.38 18.92
N ARG A 365 -1.01 -8.39 18.22
CA ARG A 365 -0.51 -7.01 18.23
C ARG A 365 -0.44 -6.37 19.62
N GLN A 366 -1.43 -6.62 20.46
CA GLN A 366 -1.45 -6.09 21.84
C GLN A 366 -0.27 -6.57 22.69
N LEU A 367 0.40 -7.67 22.32
CA LEU A 367 1.54 -8.23 23.06
C LEU A 367 2.88 -7.95 22.38
N LEU A 368 2.91 -7.99 21.05
CA LEU A 368 4.13 -8.00 20.24
C LEU A 368 4.27 -6.83 19.26
N GLY A 369 3.32 -5.90 19.24
CA GLY A 369 3.30 -4.78 18.30
C GLY A 369 2.88 -5.16 16.89
N ASN A 370 3.21 -4.32 15.92
CA ASN A 370 2.86 -4.61 14.53
C ASN A 370 3.71 -5.78 13.98
N PRO A 371 3.13 -6.65 13.15
CA PRO A 371 3.90 -7.72 12.52
C PRO A 371 5.00 -7.12 11.64
N PRO A 372 6.24 -7.64 11.71
CA PRO A 372 7.34 -7.15 10.88
C PRO A 372 7.10 -7.45 9.39
N GLY A 373 7.77 -6.71 8.50
CA GLY A 373 7.65 -6.88 7.05
C GLY A 373 7.87 -8.32 6.59
N TRP A 374 8.90 -8.99 7.11
CA TRP A 374 9.19 -10.40 6.79
C TRP A 374 8.04 -11.35 7.15
N TYR A 375 7.31 -11.11 8.24
CA TYR A 375 6.19 -11.98 8.66
C TYR A 375 5.02 -11.87 7.69
N LYS A 376 4.79 -10.67 7.15
CA LYS A 376 3.75 -10.40 6.15
C LYS A 376 4.13 -10.85 4.74
N SER A 377 5.42 -11.06 4.49
CA SER A 377 5.95 -11.39 3.17
C SER A 377 5.40 -12.70 2.64
N ARG A 378 5.23 -12.76 1.31
CA ARG A 378 4.84 -14.01 0.63
C ARG A 378 5.87 -15.12 0.85
N SER A 379 7.15 -14.77 0.83
CA SER A 379 8.25 -15.72 1.04
C SER A 379 8.11 -16.45 2.38
N TYR A 380 7.96 -15.72 3.50
CA TYR A 380 7.77 -16.34 4.81
C TYR A 380 6.49 -17.17 4.88
N ARG A 381 5.35 -16.57 4.48
CA ARG A 381 4.03 -17.21 4.59
C ARG A 381 3.92 -18.51 3.80
N VAL A 382 4.60 -18.61 2.66
CA VAL A 382 4.61 -19.83 1.84
C VAL A 382 5.58 -20.86 2.38
N ARG A 383 6.76 -20.43 2.85
CA ARG A 383 7.85 -21.34 3.22
C ARG A 383 7.79 -21.84 4.65
N ALA A 384 7.28 -21.05 5.60
CA ALA A 384 7.17 -21.47 6.99
C ALA A 384 6.43 -22.80 7.18
N PRO A 385 5.25 -23.06 6.56
CA PRO A 385 4.59 -24.37 6.68
C PRO A 385 5.23 -25.48 5.83
N ARG A 386 5.96 -25.14 4.75
CA ARG A 386 6.50 -26.12 3.79
C ARG A 386 7.91 -26.59 4.12
N ASN A 387 8.77 -25.66 4.53
CA ASN A 387 10.17 -25.90 4.84
C ASN A 387 10.61 -25.05 6.06
N PRO A 388 10.06 -25.34 7.26
CA PRO A 388 10.31 -24.53 8.45
C PRO A 388 11.78 -24.54 8.87
N ARG A 389 12.49 -25.67 8.75
CA ARG A 389 13.92 -25.75 9.11
C ARG A 389 14.78 -24.80 8.30
N SER A 390 14.50 -24.66 7.00
CA SER A 390 15.21 -23.68 6.15
C SER A 390 14.97 -22.25 6.61
N ILE A 391 13.73 -21.91 6.99
CA ILE A 391 13.39 -20.58 7.49
C ILE A 391 14.12 -20.31 8.79
N LEU A 392 14.05 -21.22 9.77
CA LEU A 392 14.76 -21.09 11.05
C LEU A 392 16.26 -20.88 10.85
N LYS A 393 16.88 -21.60 9.90
CA LYS A 393 18.30 -21.45 9.58
C LYS A 393 18.64 -20.05 9.05
N GLU A 394 17.78 -19.41 8.26
CA GLU A 394 17.98 -18.02 7.80
C GLU A 394 17.93 -17.01 8.96
N PHE A 395 17.14 -17.30 9.99
CA PHE A 395 17.11 -16.55 11.25
C PHE A 395 18.23 -16.94 12.22
N GLY A 396 19.16 -17.82 11.82
CA GLY A 396 20.29 -18.27 12.65
C GLY A 396 19.94 -19.39 13.64
N THR A 397 18.72 -19.90 13.60
CA THR A 397 18.27 -21.00 14.48
C THR A 397 18.46 -22.34 13.80
N ILE A 398 19.47 -23.08 14.25
CA ILE A 398 19.81 -24.41 13.73
C ILE A 398 19.33 -25.44 14.76
N LEU A 399 18.20 -26.08 14.47
CA LEU A 399 17.64 -27.12 15.32
C LEU A 399 18.22 -28.49 14.97
N PRO A 400 18.50 -29.36 15.96
CA PRO A 400 18.95 -30.72 15.68
C PRO A 400 17.85 -31.53 14.98
N ASP A 401 18.25 -32.57 14.24
CA ASP A 401 17.33 -33.36 13.40
C ASP A 401 16.23 -34.07 14.20
N HIS A 402 16.53 -34.47 15.44
CA HIS A 402 15.59 -35.15 16.32
C HIS A 402 14.51 -34.22 16.90
N MET A 403 14.71 -32.91 16.89
CA MET A 403 13.76 -31.96 17.44
C MET A 403 12.56 -31.79 16.51
N LYS A 404 11.35 -32.01 17.02
CA LYS A 404 10.12 -31.80 16.25
C LYS A 404 9.89 -30.29 16.06
N ILE A 405 9.48 -29.88 14.87
CA ILE A 405 8.93 -28.54 14.65
C ILE A 405 7.41 -28.63 14.55
N GLN A 406 6.72 -27.74 15.25
CA GLN A 406 5.28 -27.57 15.16
C GLN A 406 4.95 -26.17 14.65
N VAL A 407 4.46 -26.10 13.41
CA VAL A 407 4.04 -24.84 12.79
C VAL A 407 2.57 -24.58 13.14
N HIS A 408 2.29 -23.42 13.71
CA HIS A 408 0.95 -22.97 14.05
C HIS A 408 0.49 -21.93 13.04
N ASP A 409 -0.41 -22.32 12.16
CA ASP A 409 -1.01 -21.43 11.17
C ASP A 409 -2.28 -20.77 11.74
N SER A 410 -2.23 -19.46 11.93
CA SER A 410 -3.30 -18.66 12.53
C SER A 410 -4.38 -18.30 11.50
N THR A 411 -5.19 -19.31 11.14
CA THR A 411 -6.20 -19.19 10.07
C THR A 411 -7.56 -18.68 10.54
N ALA A 412 -7.80 -18.64 11.86
CA ALA A 412 -9.06 -18.26 12.49
C ALA A 412 -8.84 -17.21 13.60
N ASP A 413 -9.64 -17.24 14.66
CA ASP A 413 -9.68 -16.18 15.68
C ASP A 413 -8.56 -16.26 16.73
N LEU A 414 -7.91 -17.43 16.84
CA LEU A 414 -6.82 -17.65 17.79
C LEU A 414 -5.54 -16.92 17.37
N ARG A 415 -4.80 -16.39 18.35
CA ARG A 415 -3.46 -15.84 18.20
C ARG A 415 -2.49 -16.60 19.08
N TYR A 416 -1.29 -16.82 18.56
CA TYR A 416 -0.29 -17.64 19.22
C TYR A 416 0.83 -16.78 19.80
N LEU A 417 1.40 -17.22 20.91
CA LEU A 417 2.64 -16.70 21.49
C LEU A 417 3.54 -17.88 21.85
N VAL A 418 4.81 -17.84 21.45
CA VAL A 418 5.80 -18.85 21.85
C VAL A 418 6.43 -18.45 23.18
N ILE A 419 6.50 -19.37 24.14
CA ILE A 419 7.46 -19.31 25.26
C ILE A 419 8.75 -19.97 24.76
N PRO A 420 9.80 -19.19 24.42
CA PRO A 420 11.09 -19.76 24.07
C PRO A 420 11.72 -20.49 25.26
N ARG A 421 12.69 -21.35 24.98
CA ARG A 421 13.46 -22.03 26.03
C ARG A 421 14.28 -21.00 26.80
N ARG A 422 14.31 -21.12 28.14
CA ARG A 422 15.21 -20.33 28.98
C ARG A 422 16.65 -20.82 28.77
N PRO A 423 17.61 -19.95 28.40
CA PRO A 423 18.99 -20.38 28.22
C PRO A 423 19.63 -20.87 29.53
N VAL A 424 20.40 -21.95 29.43
CA VAL A 424 21.02 -22.66 30.59
C VAL A 424 22.05 -21.80 31.34
N MET A 425 22.48 -20.65 30.82
CA MET A 425 23.42 -19.77 31.54
C MET A 425 22.74 -18.64 32.33
N THR A 426 21.40 -18.65 32.41
CA THR A 426 20.62 -17.53 32.93
C THR A 426 19.93 -17.78 34.28
N GLN A 427 20.23 -18.87 35.00
CA GLN A 427 19.47 -19.25 36.22
C GLN A 427 19.52 -18.16 37.30
N ASN A 428 20.65 -17.49 37.43
CA ASN A 428 20.87 -16.44 38.45
C ASN A 428 20.63 -15.02 37.91
N TRP A 429 20.09 -14.88 36.70
CA TRP A 429 19.84 -13.57 36.11
C TRP A 429 18.67 -12.87 36.79
N SER A 430 18.78 -11.55 36.90
CA SER A 430 17.67 -10.69 37.31
C SER A 430 16.57 -10.68 36.25
N ARG A 431 15.38 -10.20 36.62
CA ARG A 431 14.26 -10.04 35.69
C ARG A 431 14.63 -9.14 34.52
N GLU A 432 15.32 -8.05 34.77
CA GLU A 432 15.76 -7.08 33.77
C GLU A 432 16.73 -7.71 32.77
N GLN A 433 17.67 -8.52 33.27
CA GLN A 433 18.59 -9.27 32.41
C GLN A 433 17.84 -10.28 31.53
N LEU A 434 16.87 -11.02 32.10
CA LEU A 434 16.04 -11.95 31.33
C LEU A 434 15.15 -11.24 30.30
N LEU A 435 14.61 -10.05 30.61
CA LEU A 435 13.83 -9.26 29.66
C LEU A 435 14.68 -8.83 28.46
N SER A 436 15.96 -8.50 28.67
CA SER A 436 16.85 -8.01 27.61
C SER A 436 17.13 -9.03 26.50
N ILE A 437 16.93 -10.33 26.78
CA ILE A 437 17.20 -11.42 25.83
C ILE A 437 15.93 -11.97 25.16
N VAL A 438 14.74 -11.64 25.67
CA VAL A 438 13.49 -12.06 25.04
C VAL A 438 13.13 -11.10 23.92
N THR A 439 13.20 -11.59 22.69
CA THR A 439 12.91 -10.80 21.49
C THR A 439 11.56 -11.14 20.90
N ARG A 440 10.97 -10.21 20.14
CA ARG A 440 9.79 -10.48 19.29
C ARG A 440 9.95 -11.75 18.47
N ASP A 441 11.11 -11.91 17.84
CA ASP A 441 11.41 -13.01 16.93
C ASP A 441 11.46 -14.36 17.67
N SER A 442 11.93 -14.38 18.93
CA SER A 442 11.85 -15.57 19.80
C SER A 442 10.42 -15.94 20.19
N MET A 443 9.54 -14.94 20.35
CA MET A 443 8.12 -15.13 20.68
C MET A 443 7.25 -15.52 19.48
N ILE A 444 7.76 -15.38 18.26
CA ILE A 444 7.20 -15.97 17.03
C ILE A 444 7.78 -17.37 16.75
N GLY A 445 8.91 -17.69 17.37
CA GLY A 445 9.59 -18.96 17.23
C GLY A 445 10.50 -19.03 16.00
N VAL A 446 10.83 -17.90 15.36
CA VAL A 446 11.82 -17.88 14.27
C VAL A 446 13.26 -17.89 14.80
N CYS A 447 13.47 -17.40 16.02
CA CYS A 447 14.76 -17.39 16.71
C CYS A 447 14.73 -18.19 18.01
N ASP A 448 15.77 -18.96 18.29
CA ASP A 448 16.10 -19.35 19.66
C ASP A 448 16.83 -18.21 20.38
N ILE A 449 16.77 -18.19 21.71
CA ILE A 449 17.50 -17.23 22.52
C ILE A 449 18.89 -17.79 22.82
N THR A 450 19.92 -17.07 22.37
CA THR A 450 21.33 -17.38 22.61
C THR A 450 21.95 -16.26 23.44
N VAL A 451 22.76 -16.61 24.44
CA VAL A 451 23.38 -15.69 25.41
C VAL A 451 24.87 -15.95 25.48
#